data_AF-A0A7V5X5J0-F1
#
_entry.id   AF-A0A7V5X5J0-F1
#
_cell.length_a   1.000
_cell.length_b   1.000
_cell.length_c   1.000
_cell.angle_alpha   90.00
_cell.angle_beta   90.00
_cell.angle_gamma   90.00
#
_symmetry.space_group_name_H-M   'P 1'
#
loop_
_entity.id
_entity.type
_entity.pdbx_description
1 polymer ?
#
loop_
_entity_poly.entity_id
_entity_poly.type
_entity_poly.pdbx_seq_one_letter_code
_entity_poly.pdbx_strand_id
1 'polypeptide(L)'
;MDFVHPVLNEEVLGIGGHYMFIREDLIDHSAGDILYLVGYALTDTSCCGVGGCGYALVAGHIVCLHVRLGEDNRHISMLSPVQERFYPEVGRAVAYKEGVGQVHFLLETGEMKVWYRH
;
A
#
# COMPACT_ATOMS: atom_id res chain seq x y z
N MET A 1 12.41 8.52 0.24
CA MET A 1 11.26 9.45 0.25
C MET A 1 10.58 9.59 1.62
N ASP A 2 9.91 10.72 1.85
CA ASP A 2 8.95 10.89 2.94
C ASP A 2 7.60 10.28 2.55
N PHE A 3 7.00 9.54 3.47
CA PHE A 3 5.71 8.88 3.30
C PHE A 3 4.74 9.37 4.37
N VAL A 4 3.63 9.97 3.94
CA VAL A 4 2.56 10.41 4.83
C VAL A 4 1.58 9.26 5.02
N HIS A 5 1.41 8.81 6.25
CA HIS A 5 0.48 7.73 6.58
C HIS A 5 -0.94 8.20 6.27
N PRO A 6 -1.73 7.47 5.44
CA PRO A 6 -3.09 7.87 5.14
C PRO A 6 -3.99 7.70 6.36
N VAL A 7 -5.12 8.42 6.38
CA VAL A 7 -6.18 8.10 7.34
C VAL A 7 -6.85 6.81 6.88
N LEU A 8 -6.96 5.84 7.79
CA LEU A 8 -7.63 4.58 7.50
C LEU A 8 -9.15 4.74 7.58
N ASN A 9 -9.86 3.99 6.75
CA ASN A 9 -11.30 3.99 6.61
C ASN A 9 -11.90 5.34 6.13
N GLU A 10 -11.06 6.18 5.52
CA GLU A 10 -11.51 7.36 4.80
C GLU A 10 -11.47 7.13 3.29
N GLU A 11 -12.55 7.53 2.64
CA GLU A 11 -12.70 7.47 1.20
C GLU A 11 -11.87 8.56 0.55
N VAL A 12 -10.99 8.16 -0.36
CA VAL A 12 -10.19 9.08 -1.17
C VAL A 12 -10.80 9.16 -2.56
N LEU A 13 -11.24 10.36 -2.94
CA LEU A 13 -11.70 10.66 -4.29
C LEU A 13 -10.49 10.81 -5.21
N GLY A 14 -10.24 9.81 -6.05
CA GLY A 14 -9.21 9.85 -7.09
C GLY A 14 -9.78 10.04 -8.49
N ILE A 15 -8.93 10.46 -9.43
CA ILE A 15 -9.25 10.59 -10.87
C ILE A 15 -9.68 9.25 -11.49
N GLY A 16 -9.31 8.12 -10.86
CA GLY A 16 -9.62 6.75 -11.31
C GLY A 16 -10.72 6.03 -10.52
N GLY A 17 -11.41 6.71 -9.58
CA GLY A 17 -12.48 6.12 -8.77
C GLY A 17 -12.32 6.33 -7.26
N HIS A 18 -13.19 5.68 -6.50
CA HIS A 18 -13.26 5.72 -5.05
C HIS A 18 -12.39 4.60 -4.46
N TYR A 19 -11.39 4.96 -3.64
CA TYR A 19 -10.56 3.97 -2.97
C TYR A 19 -10.35 4.33 -1.51
N MET A 20 -10.16 3.30 -0.69
CA MET A 20 -10.04 3.44 0.75
C MET A 20 -8.99 2.44 1.26
N PHE A 21 -8.07 2.93 2.09
CA PHE A 21 -7.18 2.07 2.87
C PHE A 21 -7.87 1.69 4.17
N ILE A 22 -7.95 0.39 4.46
CA ILE A 22 -8.59 -0.13 5.67
C ILE A 22 -7.59 -0.60 6.72
N ARG A 23 -6.34 -0.84 6.32
CA ARG A 23 -5.29 -1.33 7.18
C ARG A 23 -3.92 -0.87 6.70
N GLU A 24 -3.04 -0.63 7.66
CA GLU A 24 -1.59 -0.52 7.50
C GLU A 24 -0.94 -1.65 8.29
N ASP A 25 0.09 -2.28 7.72
CA ASP A 25 0.80 -3.38 8.37
C ASP A 25 2.24 -3.49 7.85
N LEU A 26 3.02 -4.31 8.52
CA LEU A 26 4.42 -4.59 8.23
C LEU A 26 4.60 -6.02 7.72
N ILE A 27 5.59 -6.20 6.85
CA ILE A 27 6.07 -7.52 6.47
C ILE A 27 7.58 -7.59 6.59
N ASP A 28 8.04 -8.60 7.30
CA ASP A 28 9.46 -8.88 7.48
C ASP A 28 10.08 -9.21 6.12
N HIS A 29 11.24 -8.60 5.83
CA HIS A 29 12.00 -8.88 4.63
C HIS A 29 13.49 -8.80 4.94
N SER A 30 14.29 -9.59 4.21
CA SER A 30 15.73 -9.75 4.46
C SER A 30 16.53 -8.44 4.43
N ALA A 31 16.06 -7.46 3.65
CA ALA A 31 16.67 -6.13 3.53
C ALA A 31 16.12 -5.09 4.55
N GLY A 32 15.26 -5.52 5.48
CA GLY A 32 14.55 -4.66 6.43
C GLY A 32 13.03 -4.78 6.28
N ASP A 33 12.29 -4.34 7.30
CA ASP A 33 10.83 -4.42 7.32
C ASP A 33 10.22 -3.50 6.26
N ILE A 34 9.13 -3.96 5.66
CA ILE A 34 8.41 -3.26 4.60
C ILE A 34 7.07 -2.78 5.15
N LEU A 35 6.79 -1.49 4.97
CA LEU A 35 5.48 -0.91 5.22
C LEU A 35 4.57 -1.12 4.01
N TYR A 36 3.35 -1.61 4.25
CA TYR A 36 2.33 -1.68 3.22
C TYR A 36 0.93 -1.35 3.76
N LEU A 37 0.05 -0.98 2.85
CA LEU A 37 -1.35 -0.68 3.11
C LEU A 37 -2.24 -1.68 2.37
N VAL A 38 -3.41 -1.95 2.92
CA VAL A 38 -4.46 -2.77 2.27
C VAL A 38 -5.67 -1.90 2.02
N GLY A 39 -6.20 -1.97 0.82
CA GLY A 39 -7.38 -1.21 0.42
C GLY A 39 -8.31 -2.01 -0.49
N TYR A 40 -9.48 -1.41 -0.72
CA TYR A 40 -10.46 -1.92 -1.66
C TYR A 40 -10.85 -0.80 -2.62
N ALA A 41 -11.03 -1.15 -3.89
CA ALA A 41 -11.73 -0.28 -4.83
C ALA A 41 -13.23 -0.31 -4.50
N LEU A 42 -13.82 0.86 -4.28
CA LEU A 42 -15.27 1.01 -4.18
C LEU A 42 -15.79 1.18 -5.62
N THR A 43 -16.26 0.08 -6.21
CA THR A 43 -16.96 0.14 -7.50
C THR A 43 -18.45 0.38 -7.26
N ASP A 44 -18.98 1.48 -7.79
CA ASP A 44 -20.39 1.90 -7.65
C ASP A 44 -21.42 0.90 -8.22
N THR A 45 -20.98 -0.15 -8.92
CA THR A 45 -21.87 -1.15 -9.51
C THR A 45 -21.93 -2.41 -8.65
N SER A 46 -23.06 -2.53 -7.95
CA SER A 46 -23.63 -3.74 -7.36
C SER A 46 -23.28 -5.05 -8.10
N CYS A 47 -22.43 -5.88 -7.50
CA CYS A 47 -22.45 -7.33 -7.67
C CYS A 47 -21.81 -8.02 -6.46
N CYS A 48 -22.65 -8.44 -5.52
CA CYS A 48 -22.42 -9.60 -4.65
C CYS A 48 -21.15 -9.59 -3.77
N GLY A 49 -21.21 -8.85 -2.66
CA GLY A 49 -20.40 -9.12 -1.46
C GLY A 49 -19.40 -8.03 -1.09
N VAL A 50 -18.99 -8.02 0.18
CA VAL A 50 -17.89 -7.22 0.74
C VAL A 50 -16.53 -7.77 0.22
N GLY A 51 -16.44 -7.95 -1.09
CA GLY A 51 -15.39 -8.64 -1.82
C GLY A 51 -14.99 -7.88 -3.09
N GLY A 52 -15.05 -6.55 -3.04
CA GLY A 52 -14.42 -5.70 -4.06
C GLY A 52 -12.95 -6.10 -4.22
N CYS A 53 -12.40 -5.99 -5.42
CA CYS A 53 -11.03 -6.36 -5.73
C CYS A 53 -10.05 -5.69 -4.74
N GLY A 54 -9.63 -6.45 -3.71
CA GLY A 54 -8.68 -5.98 -2.73
C GLY A 54 -7.32 -5.78 -3.39
N TYR A 55 -6.65 -4.71 -3.02
CA TYR A 55 -5.29 -4.40 -3.44
C TYR A 55 -4.44 -4.07 -2.22
N ALA A 56 -3.13 -4.23 -2.36
CA ALA A 56 -2.17 -3.72 -1.40
C ALA A 56 -1.28 -2.67 -2.05
N LEU A 57 -0.84 -1.67 -1.28
CA LEU A 57 0.18 -0.71 -1.67
C LEU A 57 1.41 -0.92 -0.79
N VAL A 58 2.49 -1.44 -1.37
CA VAL A 58 3.80 -1.52 -0.76
C VAL A 58 4.45 -0.14 -0.85
N ALA A 59 4.56 0.52 0.30
CA ALA A 59 5.10 1.87 0.40
C ALA A 59 6.65 1.87 0.36
N GLY A 60 7.29 0.87 0.95
CA GLY A 60 8.75 0.73 0.91
C GLY A 60 9.35 0.10 2.16
N HIS A 61 10.66 -0.09 2.13
CA HIS A 61 11.47 -0.43 3.30
C HIS A 61 11.48 0.73 4.29
N ILE A 62 11.28 0.44 5.57
CA ILE A 62 11.32 1.44 6.62
C ILE A 62 12.77 1.87 6.87
N VAL A 63 13.06 3.15 6.62
CA VAL A 63 14.31 3.78 7.06
C VAL A 63 14.14 4.34 8.47
N CYS A 64 13.06 5.10 8.70
CA CYS A 64 12.66 5.60 10.02
C CYS A 64 11.14 5.67 10.10
N LEU A 65 10.54 5.03 11.11
CA LEU A 65 9.10 5.04 11.33
C LEU A 65 8.66 6.24 12.18
N HIS A 66 7.60 6.93 11.77
CA HIS A 66 6.96 8.03 12.51
C HIS A 66 7.93 9.14 12.95
N VAL A 67 8.86 9.53 12.08
CA VAL A 67 9.91 10.51 12.37
C VAL A 67 9.35 11.91 12.70
N ARG A 68 8.18 12.26 12.15
CA ARG A 68 7.52 13.54 12.44
C ARG A 68 6.01 13.48 12.19
N LEU A 69 5.32 14.56 12.57
CA LEU A 69 3.93 14.84 12.22
C LEU A 69 3.88 15.89 11.10
N GLY A 70 3.00 15.69 10.12
CA GLY A 70 2.67 16.67 9.10
C GLY A 70 1.73 17.76 9.62
N GLU A 71 1.47 18.77 8.79
CA GLU A 71 0.56 19.89 9.11
C GLU A 71 -0.89 19.44 9.35
N ASP A 72 -1.26 18.29 8.81
CA ASP A 72 -2.56 17.64 8.96
C ASP A 72 -2.61 16.63 10.12
N ASN A 73 -1.61 16.66 11.02
CA ASN A 73 -1.44 15.73 12.15
C ASN A 73 -1.30 14.25 11.74
N ARG A 74 -0.98 13.95 10.47
CA ARG A 74 -0.64 12.59 10.06
C ARG A 74 0.83 12.30 10.29
N HIS A 75 1.13 11.07 10.69
CA HIS A 75 2.52 10.64 10.83
C HIS A 75 3.22 10.63 9.47
N ILE A 76 4.51 10.98 9.50
CA ILE A 76 5.40 10.89 8.36
C ILE A 76 6.54 9.92 8.71
N SER A 77 6.78 8.96 7.83
CA SER A 77 7.91 8.03 7.89
C SER A 77 8.86 8.26 6.74
N MET A 78 10.12 7.87 6.92
CA MET A 78 11.10 7.83 5.84
C MET A 78 11.18 6.41 5.31
N LEU A 79 10.93 6.24 4.01
CA LEU A 79 10.94 4.95 3.33
C LEU A 79 11.94 4.95 2.17
N SER A 80 12.44 3.76 1.86
CA SER A 80 13.17 3.49 0.62
C SER A 80 12.30 2.59 -0.28
N PRO A 81 12.10 2.94 -1.58
CA PRO A 81 11.34 2.09 -2.48
C PRO A 81 11.92 0.68 -2.54
N VAL A 82 11.03 -0.32 -2.61
CA VAL A 82 11.44 -1.70 -2.83
C VAL A 82 12.11 -1.78 -4.21
N GLN A 83 13.28 -2.42 -4.27
CA GLN A 83 13.98 -2.61 -5.54
C GLN A 83 13.23 -3.60 -6.42
N GLU A 84 13.14 -3.34 -7.73
CA GLU A 84 12.31 -4.14 -8.66
C GLU A 84 12.58 -5.65 -8.60
N ARG A 85 13.84 -6.05 -8.36
CA ARG A 85 14.21 -7.47 -8.19
C ARG A 85 13.46 -8.18 -7.07
N PHE A 86 12.97 -7.45 -6.07
CA PHE A 86 12.22 -7.99 -4.92
C PHE A 86 10.70 -7.97 -5.13
N TYR A 87 10.18 -7.36 -6.20
CA TYR A 87 8.73 -7.29 -6.43
C TYR A 87 8.06 -8.66 -6.48
N PRO A 88 8.62 -9.69 -7.15
CA PRO A 88 7.98 -11.00 -7.17
C PRO A 88 7.93 -11.68 -5.80
N GLU A 89 8.90 -11.43 -4.93
CA GLU A 89 8.97 -12.01 -3.58
C GLU A 89 8.02 -11.28 -2.63
N VAL A 90 8.18 -9.98 -2.51
CA VAL A 90 7.37 -9.11 -1.64
C VAL A 90 5.92 -9.12 -2.09
N GLY A 91 5.67 -9.03 -3.40
CA GLY A 91 4.33 -9.06 -3.98
C GLY A 91 3.60 -10.36 -3.67
N ARG A 92 4.28 -11.51 -3.78
CA ARG A 92 3.70 -12.80 -3.36
C ARG A 92 3.41 -12.81 -1.87
N ALA A 93 4.37 -12.43 -1.03
CA ALA A 93 4.22 -12.50 0.42
C ALA A 93 3.02 -11.66 0.91
N VAL A 94 2.91 -10.41 0.44
CA VAL A 94 1.78 -9.53 0.74
C VAL A 94 0.47 -10.08 0.16
N ALA A 95 0.46 -10.49 -1.12
CA ALA A 95 -0.75 -11.01 -1.75
C ALA A 95 -1.29 -12.28 -1.07
N TYR A 96 -0.42 -13.16 -0.58
CA TYR A 96 -0.81 -14.36 0.17
C TYR A 96 -1.29 -14.02 1.57
N LYS A 97 -0.60 -13.13 2.29
CA LYS A 97 -0.99 -12.70 3.64
C LYS A 97 -2.35 -12.01 3.65
N GLU A 98 -2.61 -11.17 2.65
CA GLU A 98 -3.78 -10.30 2.61
C GLU A 98 -4.94 -10.84 1.75
N GLY A 99 -4.69 -11.90 0.97
CA GLY A 99 -5.70 -12.45 0.05
C GLY A 99 -6.05 -11.49 -1.11
N VAL A 100 -5.14 -10.59 -1.47
CA VAL A 100 -5.35 -9.59 -2.54
C VAL A 100 -4.88 -10.09 -3.91
N GLY A 101 -5.50 -9.57 -4.97
CA GLY A 101 -5.15 -9.92 -6.36
C GLY A 101 -4.07 -9.03 -6.97
N GLN A 102 -3.90 -7.82 -6.43
CA GLN A 102 -3.01 -6.79 -6.97
C GLN A 102 -2.14 -6.22 -5.84
N VAL A 103 -0.85 -6.05 -6.12
CA VAL A 103 0.10 -5.37 -5.23
C VAL A 103 0.77 -4.25 -6.00
N HIS A 104 0.61 -3.04 -5.50
CA HIS A 104 1.15 -1.81 -6.07
C HIS A 104 2.44 -1.48 -5.33
N PHE A 105 3.50 -1.16 -6.06
CA PHE A 105 4.77 -0.71 -5.49
C PHE A 105 4.91 0.79 -5.73
N LEU A 106 5.06 1.55 -4.63
CA LEU A 106 5.34 2.98 -4.69
C LEU A 106 6.78 3.21 -5.15
N LEU A 107 6.94 4.04 -6.17
CA LEU A 107 8.24 4.43 -6.72
C LEU A 107 8.72 5.75 -6.09
N GLU A 108 10.01 6.05 -6.17
CA GLU A 108 10.56 7.34 -5.69
C GLU A 108 9.90 8.56 -6.37
N THR A 109 9.38 8.36 -7.60
CA THR A 109 8.65 9.39 -8.36
C THR A 109 7.25 9.69 -7.82
N GLY A 110 6.74 8.88 -6.87
CA GLY A 110 5.35 8.91 -6.42
C GLY A 110 4.40 8.13 -7.32
N GLU A 111 4.88 7.60 -8.45
CA GLU A 111 4.11 6.70 -9.31
C GLU A 111 4.00 5.30 -8.69
N MET A 112 3.09 4.49 -9.22
CA MET A 112 2.87 3.11 -8.77
C MET A 112 3.14 2.13 -9.90
N LYS A 113 3.86 1.05 -9.59
CA LYS A 113 4.01 -0.11 -10.47
C LYS A 113 3.16 -1.26 -9.96
N VAL A 114 2.28 -1.79 -10.81
CA VAL A 114 1.38 -2.88 -10.44
C VAL A 114 2.05 -4.23 -10.67
N TRP A 115 1.98 -5.10 -9.67
CA TRP A 115 2.33 -6.50 -9.73
C TRP A 115 1.07 -7.34 -9.54
N TYR A 116 0.82 -8.26 -10.47
CA TYR A 116 -0.34 -9.14 -10.44
C TYR A 116 0.06 -10.51 -9.90
N ARG A 117 -0.81 -11.08 -9.06
CA ARG A 117 -0.70 -12.47 -8.64
C ARG A 117 -1.09 -13.37 -9.81
N HIS A 118 -0.10 -13.88 -10.54
CA HIS A 118 -0.25 -14.91 -11.58
C HIS A 118 -0.12 -16.32 -11.00
#